data_AF-A0A8T6VEQ7-F1
#
_entry.id   AF-A0A8T6VEQ7-F1
#
_cell.length_a   1.000
_cell.length_b   1.000
_cell.length_c   1.000
_cell.angle_alpha   90.00
_cell.angle_beta   90.00
_cell.angle_gamma   90.00
#
_symmetry.space_group_name_H-M   'P 1'
#
loop_
_entity.id
_entity.type
_entity.pdbx_description
1 polymer ?
#
loop_
_entity_poly.entity_id
_entity_poly.type
_entity_poly.pdbx_seq_one_letter_code
_entity_poly.pdbx_strand_id
1 'polypeptide(L)' 'VKKLRERWKASSKVLVVFGAPAQGLHEISAHERLTLEEISHFILNTIPCQGTKTARTEEAIYTTLAILNTLQ' A
#
# COMPACT_ATOMS: atom_id res chain seq x y z
N VAL A 1 12.34 0.40 -6.04
CA VAL A 1 12.41 -1.01 -5.56
C VAL A 1 13.58 -1.28 -4.60
N LYS A 2 14.84 -0.91 -4.90
CA LYS A 2 16.01 -1.20 -4.02
C LYS A 2 15.82 -0.77 -2.55
N LYS A 3 15.47 0.51 -2.31
CA LYS A 3 15.17 1.05 -0.97
C LYS A 3 14.07 0.29 -0.22
N LEU A 4 12.99 -0.09 -0.94
CA LEU A 4 11.89 -0.87 -0.37
C LEU A 4 12.39 -2.25 0.07
N ARG A 5 13.15 -2.96 -0.77
CA ARG A 5 13.71 -4.29 -0.46
C ARG A 5 14.64 -4.24 0.76
N GLU A 6 15.54 -3.25 0.82
CA GLU A 6 16.45 -3.07 1.96
C GLU A 6 15.68 -2.85 3.28
N ARG A 7 14.68 -1.95 3.27
CA ARG A 7 13.85 -1.68 4.45
C ARG A 7 12.96 -2.87 4.82
N TRP A 8 12.45 -3.60 3.84
CA TRP A 8 11.64 -4.81 4.02
C TRP A 8 12.42 -5.88 4.78
N LYS A 9 13.64 -6.22 4.32
CA LYS A 9 14.50 -7.24 4.96
C LYS A 9 14.98 -6.83 6.36
N ALA A 10 15.12 -5.53 6.62
CA ALA A 10 15.52 -5.03 7.94
C ALA A 10 14.37 -4.91 8.95
N SER A 11 13.12 -5.07 8.53
CA SER A 11 11.94 -4.84 9.37
C SER A 11 11.46 -6.15 10.02
N SER A 12 11.33 -6.16 11.35
CA SER A 12 10.78 -7.30 12.10
C SER A 12 9.24 -7.31 12.18
N LYS A 13 8.62 -6.15 11.95
CA LYS A 13 7.16 -5.95 11.94
C LYS A 13 6.81 -5.01 10.80
N VAL A 14 5.86 -5.42 9.96
CA VAL A 14 5.40 -4.63 8.81
C VAL A 14 3.89 -4.48 8.90
N LEU A 15 3.40 -3.25 8.71
CA LEU A 15 1.98 -2.94 8.55
C LEU A 15 1.74 -2.52 7.10
N VAL A 16 0.78 -3.16 6.45
CA VAL A 16 0.27 -2.76 5.13
C VAL A 16 -1.17 -2.31 5.33
N VAL A 17 -1.47 -1.08 4.92
CA VAL A 17 -2.79 -0.47 5.09
C VAL A 17 -3.48 -0.43 3.73
N PHE A 18 -4.76 -0.75 3.70
CA PHE A 18 -5.60 -0.69 2.50
C PHE A 18 -6.75 0.28 2.75
N GLY A 19 -7.17 0.99 1.69
CA GLY A 19 -8.35 1.84 1.73
C GLY A 19 -9.66 1.03 1.73
N ALA A 20 -10.76 1.74 1.97
CA ALA A 20 -12.10 1.19 1.87
C ALA A 20 -12.62 1.27 0.42
N PRO A 21 -13.64 0.47 0.04
CA PRO A 21 -14.22 0.52 -1.30
C PRO A 21 -14.77 1.91 -1.68
N ALA A 22 -15.30 2.64 -0.70
CA ALA A 22 -15.87 3.97 -0.89
C ALA A 22 -14.85 5.10 -0.69
N GLN A 23 -13.74 4.84 0.03
CA GLN A 23 -12.76 5.87 0.36
C GLN A 23 -11.32 5.36 0.31
N GLY A 24 -10.48 6.05 -0.47
CA GLY A 24 -9.05 5.79 -0.54
C GLY A 24 -8.29 6.27 0.71
N LEU A 25 -7.05 5.81 0.89
CA LEU A 25 -6.24 6.22 2.05
C LEU A 25 -5.97 7.73 2.09
N HIS A 26 -5.77 8.37 0.94
CA HIS A 26 -5.64 9.83 0.89
C HIS A 26 -6.89 10.56 1.40
N GLU A 27 -8.08 10.06 1.06
CA GLU A 27 -9.34 10.63 1.52
C GLU A 27 -9.50 10.42 3.03
N ILE A 28 -9.26 9.20 3.52
CA ILE A 28 -9.34 8.87 4.95
C ILE A 28 -8.38 9.77 5.76
N SER A 29 -7.11 9.88 5.36
CA SER A 29 -6.13 10.71 6.08
C SER A 29 -6.46 12.21 6.03
N ALA A 30 -7.02 12.70 4.93
CA ALA A 30 -7.45 14.09 4.82
C ALA A 30 -8.57 14.45 5.82
N HIS A 31 -9.50 13.54 6.10
CA HIS A 31 -10.53 13.75 7.14
C HIS A 31 -9.91 13.91 8.53
N GLU A 32 -8.80 13.22 8.79
CA GLU A 32 -8.02 13.30 10.02
C GLU A 32 -6.98 14.44 10.03
N ARG A 33 -6.96 15.28 8.98
CA ARG A 33 -5.97 16.37 8.80
C ARG A 33 -4.52 15.89 8.79
N LEU A 34 -4.29 14.68 8.29
CA LEU A 34 -2.98 14.07 8.12
C LEU A 34 -2.70 13.81 6.64
N THR A 35 -1.42 13.79 6.26
CA THR A 35 -0.96 13.32 4.96
C THR A 35 -0.39 11.90 5.08
N LEU A 36 -0.44 11.11 4.00
CA LEU A 36 0.13 9.76 4.02
C LEU A 36 1.65 9.79 4.20
N GLU A 37 2.30 10.85 3.73
CA GLU A 37 3.72 11.10 3.84
C GLU A 37 4.17 11.29 5.30
N GLU A 38 3.30 11.83 6.16
CA GLU A 38 3.57 12.02 7.59
C GLU A 38 3.48 10.71 8.39
N ILE A 39 2.65 9.77 7.94
CA ILE A 39 2.28 8.58 8.72
C ILE A 39 2.76 7.26 8.11
N SER A 40 3.44 7.28 6.96
CA SER A 40 3.89 6.07 6.27
C SER A 40 5.35 6.14 5.83
N HIS A 41 6.00 4.98 5.84
CA HIS A 41 7.37 4.84 5.32
C HIS A 41 7.42 4.79 3.78
N PHE A 42 6.35 4.26 3.18
CA PHE A 42 6.20 4.08 1.74
C PHE A 42 4.73 4.18 1.35
N ILE A 43 4.48 4.90 0.26
CA ILE A 43 3.21 4.92 -0.46
C ILE A 43 3.46 4.23 -1.79
N LEU A 44 2.72 3.15 -2.07
CA LEU A 44 2.99 2.26 -3.20
C LEU A 44 1.74 2.08 -4.04
N ASN A 45 1.90 2.11 -5.37
CA ASN A 45 0.93 1.52 -6.30
C ASN A 45 1.42 0.12 -6.69
N THR A 46 0.68 -0.91 -6.26
CA THR A 46 1.01 -2.33 -6.49
C THR A 46 0.32 -2.92 -7.72
N ILE A 47 -0.60 -2.19 -8.34
CA ILE A 47 -1.31 -2.60 -9.56
C ILE A 47 -1.19 -1.48 -10.61
N PRO A 48 0.02 -1.21 -11.12
CA PRO A 48 0.19 -0.24 -12.19
C PRO A 48 -0.61 -0.70 -13.42
N CYS A 49 -1.19 0.26 -14.14
CA CYS A 49 -1.99 -0.04 -15.34
C CYS A 49 -3.15 -1.04 -15.06
N GLN A 50 -3.82 -0.93 -13.91
CA GLN A 50 -4.88 -1.84 -13.43
C GLN A 50 -5.97 -2.22 -14.45
N GLY A 51 -6.18 -1.43 -15.51
CA GLY A 51 -7.09 -1.78 -16.62
C GLY A 51 -8.59 -1.71 -16.26
N THR A 52 -8.92 -1.43 -15.01
CA THR A 52 -10.28 -1.25 -14.49
C THR A 52 -10.41 0.09 -13.80
N LYS A 53 -11.64 0.52 -13.48
CA LYS A 53 -11.87 1.78 -12.75
C LYS A 53 -11.34 1.72 -11.31
N THR A 54 -11.56 0.60 -10.62
CA THR A 54 -11.10 0.35 -9.25
C THR A 54 -10.63 -1.10 -9.11
N ALA A 55 -9.63 -1.31 -8.27
CA ALA A 55 -9.31 -2.63 -7.73
C ALA A 55 -10.04 -2.79 -6.40
N ARG A 56 -10.76 -3.90 -6.23
CA ARG A 56 -11.43 -4.18 -4.95
C ARG A 56 -10.40 -4.52 -3.88
N THR A 57 -10.76 -4.31 -2.61
CA THR A 57 -9.82 -4.51 -1.49
C THR A 57 -9.26 -5.93 -1.47
N GLU A 58 -10.07 -6.95 -1.75
CA GLU A 58 -9.64 -8.35 -1.83
C GLU A 58 -8.61 -8.59 -2.94
N GLU A 59 -8.81 -8.01 -4.12
CA GLU A 59 -7.88 -8.12 -5.25
C GLU A 59 -6.56 -7.40 -4.92
N ALA A 60 -6.67 -6.19 -4.34
CA ALA A 60 -5.53 -5.40 -3.92
C ALA A 60 -4.71 -6.11 -2.83
N ILE A 61 -5.34 -6.78 -1.88
CA ILE A 61 -4.67 -7.58 -0.85
C ILE A 61 -3.88 -8.72 -1.51
N TYR A 62 -4.51 -9.53 -2.35
CA TYR A 62 -3.83 -10.67 -2.99
C TYR A 62 -2.65 -10.22 -3.85
N THR A 63 -2.84 -9.23 -4.72
CA THR A 63 -1.76 -8.75 -5.60
C THR A 63 -0.62 -8.12 -4.79
N THR A 64 -0.95 -7.29 -3.79
CA THR A 64 0.07 -6.63 -2.96
C THR A 64 0.89 -7.65 -2.17
N LEU A 65 0.25 -8.59 -1.51
CA LEU A 65 0.96 -9.62 -0.73
C LEU A 65 1.79 -10.54 -1.62
N ALA A 66 1.30 -10.90 -2.81
CA ALA A 66 2.08 -11.67 -3.78
C ALA A 66 3.37 -10.94 -4.19
N ILE A 67 3.30 -9.64 -4.48
CA ILE A 67 4.48 -8.83 -4.82
C ILE A 67 5.43 -8.74 -3.64
N LEU A 68 4.93 -8.42 -2.44
CA LEU A 68 5.75 -8.27 -1.24
C LEU A 68 6.43 -9.59 -0.83
N ASN A 69 5.79 -10.73 -1.08
CA ASN A 69 6.39 -12.05 -0.88
C ASN A 69 7.66 -12.27 -1.72
N THR A 70 7.76 -11.67 -2.91
CA THR A 70 8.98 -11.72 -3.74
C THR A 70 10.13 -10.85 -3.23
N LEU A 71 9.87 -10.00 -2.23
CA LEU A 71 10.88 -9.11 -1.63
C LEU A 71 11.64 -9.75 -0.47
N GLN A 72 11.21 -10.94 -0.02
CA GLN A 72 11.96 -11.75 0.95
C GLN A 72 13.42 -11.99 0.51
#